data_AF-A0A3D8ST79-F1
#
_entry.id   AF-A0A3D8ST79-F1
#
_cell.length_a   1.000
_cell.length_b   1.000
_cell.length_c   1.000
_cell.angle_alpha   90.00
_cell.angle_beta   90.00
_cell.angle_gamma   90.00
#
_symmetry.space_group_name_H-M   'P 1'
#
loop_
_entity.id
_entity.type
_entity.pdbx_description
1 polymer ?
#
loop_
_entity_poly.entity_id
_entity_poly.type
_entity_poly.pdbx_seq_one_letter_code
_entity_poly.pdbx_strand_id
1 'polypeptide(L)'
;MALVPQYLRADEEARIHQQFQGDTWHRNNQVLWTGILRDEAQHWADEHEMQTLTTAMGPLMDVSHPLCLRNQKSSEAWSKYIKGASAIFAWYISRGERVTVLSPPPPERFHPSGQTNYQVIEEPIVKGVLGTSAVSRIEMVHPTVKGAEDIYYQVWPVDNTTTWTARFGQLNVRRRRWRMVKTQKAFSNRLGVMEIAEIHQEAKEEKAKKGEGGKGGEPGEVEDEKGEERGKEGEPGEGEGEGGGKGEKGEEGQKEGQEGEKGEEGEKEGEEGKGEMEKTTKEKTNEKKGEQKAKKKARKAKKEKKKAMKKARKLEEEIVNYWEDPNQYPKKEKKMDG
;
A
#
# COMPACT_ATOMS: atom_id res chain seq x y z
N MET A 1 -1.70 -10.38 4.83
CA MET A 1 -1.77 -9.71 3.51
C MET A 1 -0.70 -8.62 3.44
N ALA A 2 0.29 -8.70 2.55
CA ALA A 2 1.47 -7.82 2.54
C ALA A 2 1.22 -6.31 2.26
N LEU A 3 -0.02 -5.90 1.96
CA LEU A 3 -0.40 -4.52 1.65
C LEU A 3 -0.88 -3.73 2.87
N VAL A 4 -1.44 -4.42 3.88
CA VAL A 4 -2.09 -3.78 5.03
C VAL A 4 -1.11 -3.04 5.95
N PRO A 5 0.12 -3.55 6.21
CA PRO A 5 1.09 -2.88 7.09
C PRO A 5 1.58 -1.51 6.60
N GLN A 6 1.33 -1.16 5.33
CA GLN A 6 1.70 0.15 4.77
C GLN A 6 0.64 1.23 5.06
N TYR A 7 -0.56 0.83 5.49
CA TYR A 7 -1.71 1.70 5.66
C TYR A 7 -2.24 1.74 7.09
N LEU A 8 -2.21 0.60 7.78
CA LEU A 8 -2.78 0.44 9.12
C LEU A 8 -1.70 0.10 10.13
N ARG A 9 -1.93 0.54 11.36
CA ARG A 9 -1.29 -0.05 12.52
C ARG A 9 -1.91 -1.43 12.81
N ALA A 10 -1.17 -2.28 13.51
CA ALA A 10 -1.63 -3.63 13.85
C ALA A 10 -2.96 -3.63 14.64
N ASP A 11 -3.16 -2.68 15.55
CA ASP A 11 -4.42 -2.54 16.32
C ASP A 11 -5.61 -2.17 15.43
N GLU A 12 -5.38 -1.33 14.42
CA GLU A 12 -6.41 -0.90 13.47
C GLU A 12 -6.82 -2.04 12.54
N GLU A 13 -5.83 -2.78 12.03
CA GLU A 13 -6.03 -3.98 11.22
C GLU A 13 -6.83 -5.04 11.99
N ALA A 14 -6.42 -5.35 13.23
CA ALA A 14 -7.10 -6.34 14.06
C ALA A 14 -8.58 -5.99 14.30
N ARG A 15 -8.90 -4.71 14.56
CA ARG A 15 -10.29 -4.25 14.75
C ARG A 15 -11.14 -4.37 13.48
N ILE A 16 -10.57 -4.09 12.32
CA ILE A 16 -11.29 -4.24 11.04
C ILE A 16 -11.52 -5.72 10.74
N HIS A 17 -10.53 -6.58 11.00
CA HIS A 17 -10.71 -8.04 10.87
C HIS A 17 -11.82 -8.56 11.79
N GLN A 18 -11.84 -8.12 13.05
CA GLN A 18 -12.89 -8.48 14.00
C GLN A 18 -14.27 -8.07 13.49
N GLN A 19 -14.40 -6.85 12.95
CA GLN A 19 -15.66 -6.36 12.38
C GLN A 19 -16.14 -7.23 11.21
N PHE A 20 -15.25 -7.61 10.29
CA PHE A 20 -15.60 -8.44 9.13
C PHE A 20 -15.73 -9.94 9.44
N GLN A 21 -15.29 -10.39 10.61
CA GLN A 21 -15.53 -11.74 11.12
C GLN A 21 -16.83 -11.85 11.91
N GLY A 22 -17.39 -10.73 12.35
CA GLY A 22 -18.66 -10.70 13.08
C GLY A 22 -19.87 -10.86 12.16
N ASP A 23 -21.06 -10.80 12.78
CA ASP A 23 -22.36 -11.02 12.13
C ASP A 23 -22.71 -9.96 11.08
N THR A 24 -21.96 -8.87 11.02
CA THR A 24 -22.17 -7.82 10.01
C THR A 24 -21.72 -8.21 8.62
N TRP A 25 -20.99 -9.32 8.41
CA TRP A 25 -20.48 -9.71 7.09
C TRP A 25 -21.42 -10.68 6.35
N HIS A 26 -22.02 -10.22 5.24
CA HIS A 26 -22.91 -11.04 4.41
C HIS A 26 -22.18 -11.54 3.17
N ARG A 27 -21.72 -12.79 3.17
CA ARG A 27 -20.91 -13.34 2.06
C ARG A 27 -21.58 -13.14 0.69
N ASN A 28 -20.82 -12.66 -0.29
CA ASN A 28 -21.25 -12.38 -1.68
C ASN A 28 -22.25 -11.22 -1.85
N ASN A 29 -22.53 -10.46 -0.80
CA ASN A 29 -23.37 -9.26 -0.83
C ASN A 29 -22.53 -7.99 -0.69
N GLN A 30 -21.34 -7.96 -1.30
CA GLN A 30 -20.45 -6.81 -1.24
C GLN A 30 -20.51 -5.98 -2.52
N VAL A 31 -20.50 -4.67 -2.34
CA VAL A 31 -20.48 -3.68 -3.41
C VAL A 31 -19.22 -2.83 -3.31
N LEU A 32 -18.45 -2.84 -4.39
CA LEU A 32 -17.43 -1.85 -4.66
C LEU A 32 -18.02 -0.78 -5.57
N TRP A 33 -17.41 0.40 -5.60
CA TRP A 33 -17.88 1.46 -6.49
C TRP A 33 -16.73 2.37 -6.90
N THR A 34 -16.85 2.91 -8.11
CA THR A 34 -15.87 3.82 -8.67
C THR A 34 -16.55 4.83 -9.56
N GLY A 35 -16.08 6.08 -9.52
CA GLY A 35 -16.58 7.13 -10.41
C GLY A 35 -17.99 7.64 -10.15
N ILE A 36 -18.80 7.00 -9.30
CA ILE A 36 -20.11 7.50 -8.84
C ILE A 36 -20.02 8.21 -7.49
N LEU A 37 -21.08 8.90 -7.06
CA LEU A 37 -21.11 9.55 -5.75
C LEU A 37 -21.26 8.51 -4.63
N ARG A 38 -20.67 8.77 -3.47
CA ARG A 38 -20.77 7.87 -2.30
C ARG A 38 -22.23 7.63 -1.92
N ASP A 39 -23.03 8.69 -1.85
CA ASP A 39 -24.40 8.58 -1.36
C ASP A 39 -25.29 7.82 -2.35
N GLU A 40 -25.02 7.96 -3.65
CA GLU A 40 -25.66 7.16 -4.71
C GLU A 40 -25.28 5.67 -4.60
N ALA A 41 -23.99 5.38 -4.39
CA ALA A 41 -23.51 4.01 -4.21
C ALA A 41 -24.10 3.35 -2.94
N GLN A 42 -24.21 4.12 -1.85
CA GLN A 42 -24.78 3.66 -0.60
C GLN A 42 -26.27 3.40 -0.75
N HIS A 43 -27.01 4.33 -1.35
CA HIS A 43 -28.45 4.19 -1.58
C HIS A 43 -28.77 2.95 -2.43
N TRP A 44 -28.05 2.75 -3.55
CA TRP A 44 -28.22 1.56 -4.38
C TRP A 44 -27.92 0.28 -3.59
N ALA A 45 -26.85 0.27 -2.77
CA ALA A 45 -26.51 -0.88 -1.95
C ALA A 45 -27.59 -1.19 -0.91
N ASP A 46 -28.15 -0.17 -0.25
CA ASP A 46 -29.21 -0.32 0.75
C ASP A 46 -30.49 -0.89 0.11
N GLU A 47 -30.89 -0.43 -1.08
CA GLU A 47 -32.04 -0.94 -1.83
C GLU A 47 -31.88 -2.42 -2.26
N HIS A 48 -30.64 -2.88 -2.39
CA HIS A 48 -30.30 -4.23 -2.84
C HIS A 48 -29.84 -5.16 -1.71
N GLU A 49 -29.96 -4.73 -0.45
CA GLU A 49 -29.49 -5.48 0.73
C GLU A 49 -28.00 -5.88 0.61
N MET A 50 -27.20 -4.99 0.03
CA MET A 50 -25.78 -5.15 -0.18
C MET A 50 -24.96 -4.21 0.71
N GLN A 51 -23.67 -4.52 0.82
CA GLN A 51 -22.78 -3.87 1.76
C GLN A 51 -21.65 -3.15 1.04
N THR A 52 -21.62 -1.83 1.21
CA THR A 52 -20.41 -1.04 0.91
C THR A 52 -19.37 -1.24 2.00
N LEU A 53 -18.14 -0.76 1.79
CA LEU A 53 -17.13 -0.65 2.85
C LEU A 53 -17.69 0.08 4.09
N THR A 54 -18.50 1.13 3.89
CA THR A 54 -19.04 1.90 5.02
C THR A 54 -20.00 1.04 5.84
N THR A 55 -20.92 0.32 5.18
CA THR A 55 -21.86 -0.60 5.84
C THR A 55 -21.11 -1.71 6.58
N ALA A 56 -20.16 -2.37 5.91
CA ALA A 56 -19.42 -3.50 6.48
C ALA A 56 -18.55 -3.09 7.69
N MET A 57 -18.03 -1.85 7.70
CA MET A 57 -17.25 -1.34 8.82
C MET A 57 -18.10 -0.88 10.02
N GLY A 58 -19.42 -0.69 9.83
CA GLY A 58 -20.38 -0.41 10.90
C GLY A 58 -19.91 0.68 11.88
N PRO A 59 -19.82 0.39 13.19
CA PRO A 59 -19.41 1.37 14.22
C PRO A 59 -18.03 2.02 14.00
N LEU A 60 -17.17 1.44 13.16
CA LEU A 60 -15.85 2.02 12.82
C LEU A 60 -15.97 3.21 11.86
N MET A 61 -17.12 3.38 11.19
CA MET A 61 -17.38 4.46 10.22
C MET A 61 -18.43 5.48 10.70
N ASP A 62 -19.12 5.21 11.80
CA ASP A 62 -20.07 6.14 12.41
C ASP A 62 -19.34 7.21 13.24
N VAL A 63 -19.36 8.47 12.78
CA VAL A 63 -18.67 9.60 13.43
C VAL A 63 -19.17 9.87 14.86
N SER A 64 -20.40 9.46 15.18
CA SER A 64 -20.96 9.59 16.53
C SER A 64 -20.51 8.48 17.48
N HIS A 65 -20.01 7.36 16.93
CA HIS A 65 -19.65 6.18 17.71
C HIS A 65 -18.20 6.30 18.25
N PRO A 66 -17.93 5.96 19.53
CA PRO A 66 -16.60 6.09 20.14
C PRO A 66 -15.52 5.24 19.46
N LEU A 67 -15.92 4.17 18.76
CA LEU A 67 -15.01 3.30 18.01
C LEU A 67 -14.50 3.92 16.70
N CYS A 68 -15.15 4.96 16.17
CA CYS A 68 -14.75 5.61 14.94
C CYS A 68 -13.56 6.53 15.16
N LEU A 69 -12.47 6.24 14.45
CA LEU A 69 -11.22 6.99 14.58
C LEU A 69 -11.21 8.30 13.78
N ARG A 70 -12.33 8.68 13.16
CA ARG A 70 -12.37 9.84 12.24
C ARG A 70 -11.94 11.13 12.90
N ASN A 71 -12.47 11.40 14.10
CA ASN A 71 -12.19 12.65 14.83
C ASN A 71 -10.83 12.62 15.54
N GLN A 72 -10.20 11.43 15.64
CA GLN A 72 -8.90 11.22 16.28
C GLN A 72 -7.74 11.26 15.26
N LYS A 73 -8.03 11.43 13.97
CA LYS A 73 -7.05 11.35 12.88
C LYS A 73 -7.03 12.63 12.06
N SER A 74 -5.83 13.00 11.62
CA SER A 74 -5.69 14.00 10.55
C SER A 74 -6.32 13.50 9.25
N SER A 75 -6.65 14.41 8.34
CA SER A 75 -7.21 14.06 7.03
C SER A 75 -6.33 13.07 6.24
N GLU A 76 -5.00 13.22 6.32
CA GLU A 76 -4.07 12.28 5.69
C GLU A 76 -4.06 10.91 6.38
N ALA A 77 -4.01 10.88 7.71
CA ALA A 77 -4.04 9.63 8.48
C ALA A 77 -5.37 8.88 8.28
N TRP A 78 -6.49 9.60 8.22
CA TRP A 78 -7.79 9.02 7.89
C TRP A 78 -7.81 8.47 6.46
N SER A 79 -7.23 9.18 5.49
CA SER A 79 -7.13 8.66 4.12
C SER A 79 -6.30 7.37 4.03
N LYS A 80 -5.20 7.25 4.79
CA LYS A 80 -4.42 6.01 4.89
C LYS A 80 -5.24 4.90 5.55
N TYR A 81 -5.94 5.20 6.64
CA TYR A 81 -6.84 4.28 7.32
C TYR A 81 -7.90 3.70 6.37
N ILE A 82 -8.59 4.56 5.60
CA ILE A 82 -9.60 4.11 4.62
C ILE A 82 -8.99 3.24 3.51
N LYS A 83 -7.77 3.54 3.04
CA LYS A 83 -7.08 2.69 2.06
C LYS A 83 -6.75 1.31 2.61
N GLY A 84 -6.30 1.25 3.86
CA GLY A 84 -6.07 -0.01 4.55
C GLY A 84 -7.36 -0.82 4.73
N ALA A 85 -8.43 -0.17 5.19
CA ALA A 85 -9.74 -0.81 5.34
C ALA A 85 -10.30 -1.31 4.00
N SER A 86 -10.15 -0.53 2.94
CA SER A 86 -10.49 -0.89 1.55
C SER A 86 -9.70 -2.12 1.06
N ALA A 87 -8.41 -2.22 1.41
CA ALA A 87 -7.61 -3.41 1.09
C ALA A 87 -8.10 -4.67 1.83
N ILE A 88 -8.39 -4.56 3.14
CA ILE A 88 -8.95 -5.67 3.91
C ILE A 88 -10.33 -6.07 3.37
N PHE A 89 -11.18 -5.09 3.05
CA PHE A 89 -12.51 -5.33 2.49
C PHE A 89 -12.44 -6.10 1.17
N ALA A 90 -11.58 -5.67 0.25
CA ALA A 90 -11.32 -6.39 -0.99
C ALA A 90 -10.77 -7.81 -0.76
N TRP A 91 -9.95 -8.02 0.27
CA TRP A 91 -9.44 -9.35 0.63
C TRP A 91 -10.53 -10.30 1.13
N TYR A 92 -11.47 -9.82 1.96
CA TYR A 92 -12.62 -10.64 2.36
C TYR A 92 -13.52 -10.96 1.17
N ILE A 93 -13.76 -9.98 0.29
CA ILE A 93 -14.50 -10.18 -0.97
C ILE A 93 -13.86 -11.27 -1.82
N SER A 94 -12.52 -11.26 -1.92
CA SER A 94 -11.77 -12.17 -2.80
C SER A 94 -11.88 -13.66 -2.40
N ARG A 95 -12.42 -13.95 -1.21
CA ARG A 95 -12.76 -15.30 -0.72
C ARG A 95 -14.20 -15.72 -1.06
N GLY A 96 -14.96 -14.83 -1.68
CA GLY A 96 -16.30 -15.04 -2.20
C GLY A 96 -16.32 -15.54 -3.63
N GLU A 97 -17.52 -15.77 -4.15
CA GLU A 97 -17.75 -16.16 -5.53
C GLU A 97 -17.78 -14.95 -6.47
N ARG A 98 -18.40 -13.85 -6.03
CA ARG A 98 -18.63 -12.68 -6.87
C ARG A 98 -18.54 -11.38 -6.09
N VAL A 99 -18.36 -10.29 -6.83
CA VAL A 99 -18.50 -8.93 -6.34
C VAL A 99 -19.19 -8.06 -7.38
N THR A 100 -20.04 -7.14 -6.90
CA THR A 100 -20.68 -6.11 -7.73
C THR A 100 -19.87 -4.82 -7.66
N VAL A 101 -19.65 -4.20 -8.82
CA VAL A 101 -18.96 -2.91 -8.97
C VAL A 101 -19.92 -1.91 -9.60
N LEU A 102 -20.22 -0.84 -8.88
CA LEU A 102 -20.98 0.28 -9.43
C LEU A 102 -20.04 1.24 -10.15
N SER A 103 -20.38 1.62 -11.37
CA SER A 103 -19.60 2.60 -12.13
C SER A 103 -20.47 3.46 -13.04
N PRO A 104 -19.94 4.59 -13.55
CA PRO A 104 -20.50 5.22 -14.73
C PRO A 104 -20.59 4.22 -15.90
N PRO A 105 -21.52 4.42 -16.84
CA PRO A 105 -21.65 3.56 -18.01
C PRO A 105 -20.47 3.73 -18.98
N PRO A 106 -20.23 2.74 -19.85
CA PRO A 106 -19.34 2.87 -21.00
C PRO A 106 -19.61 4.13 -21.82
N PRO A 107 -18.59 4.74 -22.45
CA PRO A 107 -17.20 4.24 -22.53
C PRO A 107 -16.31 4.60 -21.32
N GLU A 108 -16.66 5.61 -20.52
CA GLU A 108 -15.82 6.13 -19.43
C GLU A 108 -16.19 5.54 -18.06
N ARG A 109 -16.00 4.22 -17.89
CA ARG A 109 -16.34 3.52 -16.63
C ARG A 109 -15.42 3.87 -15.46
N PHE A 110 -14.18 4.21 -15.74
CA PHE A 110 -13.14 4.40 -14.73
C PHE A 110 -12.49 5.77 -14.83
N HIS A 111 -11.94 6.21 -13.70
CA HIS A 111 -11.18 7.44 -13.69
C HIS A 111 -9.95 7.32 -14.61
N PRO A 112 -9.73 8.26 -15.56
CA PRO A 112 -8.65 8.17 -16.56
C PRO A 112 -7.25 8.08 -15.97
N SER A 113 -7.02 8.67 -14.78
CA SER A 113 -5.70 8.60 -14.12
C SER A 113 -5.30 7.20 -13.64
N GLY A 114 -6.24 6.27 -13.48
CA GLY A 114 -5.95 4.97 -12.88
C GLY A 114 -5.67 5.02 -11.37
N GLN A 115 -5.92 6.14 -10.69
CA GLN A 115 -5.45 6.39 -9.32
C GLN A 115 -6.53 6.25 -8.23
N THR A 116 -7.73 5.77 -8.58
CA THR A 116 -8.80 5.54 -7.59
C THR A 116 -8.46 4.38 -6.68
N ASN A 117 -9.03 4.36 -5.46
CA ASN A 117 -8.84 3.24 -4.54
C ASN A 117 -9.26 1.91 -5.20
N TYR A 118 -10.38 1.91 -5.93
CA TYR A 118 -10.81 0.77 -6.71
C TYR A 118 -9.70 0.27 -7.66
N GLN A 119 -9.17 1.13 -8.53
CA GLN A 119 -8.19 0.72 -9.55
C GLN A 119 -6.83 0.31 -8.97
N VAL A 120 -6.37 0.96 -7.89
CA VAL A 120 -5.00 0.74 -7.36
C VAL A 120 -4.92 -0.28 -6.22
N ILE A 121 -6.03 -0.52 -5.52
CA ILE A 121 -6.07 -1.38 -4.33
C ILE A 121 -7.08 -2.49 -4.55
N GLU A 122 -8.37 -2.16 -4.67
CA GLU A 122 -9.45 -3.15 -4.56
C GLU A 122 -9.48 -4.11 -5.74
N GLU A 123 -9.45 -3.61 -6.97
CA GLU A 123 -9.52 -4.39 -8.20
C GLU A 123 -8.38 -5.42 -8.31
N PRO A 124 -7.09 -5.05 -8.12
CA PRO A 124 -6.00 -6.03 -8.10
C PRO A 124 -6.17 -7.14 -7.05
N ILE A 125 -6.73 -6.82 -5.88
CA ILE A 125 -6.96 -7.80 -4.80
C ILE A 125 -8.08 -8.76 -5.20
N VAL A 126 -9.24 -8.26 -5.63
CA VAL A 126 -10.36 -9.14 -6.00
C VAL A 126 -10.06 -9.98 -7.24
N LYS A 127 -9.17 -9.51 -8.13
CA LYS A 127 -8.67 -10.28 -9.28
C LYS A 127 -7.56 -11.29 -8.91
N GLY A 128 -7.10 -11.33 -7.66
CA GLY A 128 -6.03 -12.21 -7.22
C GLY A 128 -4.63 -11.86 -7.76
N VAL A 129 -4.44 -10.67 -8.35
CA VAL A 129 -3.16 -10.24 -8.95
C VAL A 129 -2.03 -10.15 -7.91
N LEU A 130 -2.40 -9.98 -6.63
CA LEU A 130 -1.47 -9.78 -5.51
C LEU A 130 -1.30 -11.04 -4.65
N GLY A 131 -1.35 -12.24 -5.26
CA GLY A 131 -1.18 -13.51 -4.55
C GLY A 131 -2.34 -13.87 -3.62
N THR A 132 -3.51 -13.27 -3.85
CA THR A 132 -4.74 -13.51 -3.09
C THR A 132 -5.66 -14.43 -3.89
N SER A 133 -6.59 -15.11 -3.23
CA SER A 133 -7.69 -15.79 -3.92
C SER A 133 -8.43 -14.76 -4.77
N ALA A 134 -8.70 -15.08 -6.04
CA ALA A 134 -9.56 -14.24 -6.87
C ALA A 134 -11.03 -14.61 -6.62
N VAL A 135 -11.93 -13.63 -6.78
CA VAL A 135 -13.35 -13.95 -6.98
C VAL A 135 -13.50 -14.82 -8.22
N SER A 136 -14.66 -15.48 -8.41
CA SER A 136 -14.96 -16.21 -9.66
C SER A 136 -15.45 -15.28 -10.76
N ARG A 137 -16.13 -14.17 -10.41
CA ARG A 137 -16.51 -13.13 -11.37
C ARG A 137 -16.68 -11.74 -10.74
N ILE A 138 -16.48 -10.71 -11.56
CA ILE A 138 -16.81 -9.33 -11.24
C ILE A 138 -17.99 -8.92 -12.12
N GLU A 139 -19.09 -8.51 -11.48
CA GLU A 139 -20.28 -8.00 -12.13
C GLU A 139 -20.30 -6.48 -12.02
N MET A 140 -20.73 -5.80 -13.07
CA MET A 140 -20.79 -4.34 -13.11
C MET A 140 -22.23 -3.88 -13.34
N VAL A 141 -22.58 -2.77 -12.69
CA VAL A 141 -23.91 -2.15 -12.75
C VAL A 141 -23.73 -0.64 -12.91
N HIS A 142 -24.68 -0.01 -13.60
CA HIS A 142 -24.66 1.44 -13.89
C HIS A 142 -25.93 2.14 -13.39
N PRO A 143 -26.01 2.46 -12.08
CA PRO A 143 -27.22 3.05 -11.47
C PRO A 143 -27.69 4.35 -12.13
N THR A 144 -26.78 5.11 -12.76
CA THR A 144 -27.12 6.37 -13.45
C THR A 144 -27.89 6.21 -14.76
N VAL A 145 -28.10 4.98 -15.25
CA VAL A 145 -28.71 4.72 -16.55
C VAL A 145 -30.16 4.30 -16.36
N LYS A 146 -31.07 5.18 -16.79
CA LYS A 146 -32.51 4.90 -16.70
C LYS A 146 -32.91 3.65 -17.48
N GLY A 147 -33.61 2.73 -16.83
CA GLY A 147 -34.00 1.42 -17.36
C GLY A 147 -32.88 0.36 -17.35
N ALA A 148 -31.71 0.68 -16.81
CA ALA A 148 -30.58 -0.23 -16.66
C ALA A 148 -29.94 -0.16 -15.26
N GLU A 149 -30.65 0.41 -14.29
CA GLU A 149 -30.17 0.69 -12.94
C GLU A 149 -29.69 -0.57 -12.22
N ASP A 150 -30.33 -1.71 -12.52
CA ASP A 150 -30.10 -3.00 -11.88
C ASP A 150 -29.63 -4.07 -12.88
N ILE A 151 -29.14 -3.64 -14.04
CA ILE A 151 -28.71 -4.56 -15.09
C ILE A 151 -27.23 -4.90 -14.91
N TYR A 152 -27.00 -6.10 -14.41
CA TYR A 152 -25.68 -6.69 -14.23
C TYR A 152 -25.11 -7.19 -15.56
N TYR A 153 -23.80 -7.02 -15.72
CA TYR A 153 -23.04 -7.73 -16.74
C TYR A 153 -21.64 -8.03 -16.23
N GLN A 154 -21.06 -9.13 -16.70
CA GLN A 154 -19.74 -9.56 -16.26
C GLN A 154 -18.65 -8.71 -16.93
N VAL A 155 -17.64 -8.31 -16.16
CA VAL A 155 -16.45 -7.60 -16.66
C VAL A 155 -15.14 -8.36 -16.42
N TRP A 156 -15.20 -9.41 -15.60
CA TRP A 156 -14.08 -10.31 -15.35
C TRP A 156 -14.65 -11.68 -14.92
N PRO A 157 -14.07 -12.81 -15.36
CA PRO A 157 -12.90 -12.93 -16.24
C PRO A 157 -13.22 -12.67 -17.73
N VAL A 158 -14.48 -12.81 -18.13
CA VAL A 158 -14.96 -12.48 -19.49
C VAL A 158 -15.66 -11.12 -19.45
N ASP A 159 -15.25 -10.20 -20.33
CA ASP A 159 -15.81 -8.85 -20.43
C ASP A 159 -16.97 -8.80 -21.43
N ASN A 160 -18.19 -8.63 -20.91
CA ASN A 160 -19.44 -8.53 -21.68
C ASN A 160 -19.91 -7.07 -21.86
N THR A 161 -19.01 -6.09 -21.72
CA THR A 161 -19.33 -4.65 -21.92
C THR A 161 -19.95 -4.37 -23.29
N THR A 162 -19.51 -5.07 -24.33
CA THR A 162 -20.03 -4.88 -25.70
C THR A 162 -21.50 -5.27 -25.80
N THR A 163 -21.90 -6.38 -25.18
CA THR A 163 -23.31 -6.83 -25.10
C THR A 163 -24.17 -5.81 -24.35
N TRP A 164 -23.67 -5.29 -23.23
CA TRP A 164 -24.38 -4.25 -22.49
C TRP A 164 -24.53 -2.97 -23.32
N THR A 165 -23.46 -2.53 -23.99
CA THR A 165 -23.45 -1.33 -24.84
C THR A 165 -24.38 -1.48 -26.05
N ALA A 166 -24.48 -2.67 -26.64
CA ALA A 166 -25.42 -2.93 -27.74
C ALA A 166 -26.88 -2.81 -27.30
N ARG A 167 -27.18 -3.15 -26.04
CA ARG A 167 -28.54 -3.12 -25.47
C ARG A 167 -29.00 -1.73 -25.06
N PHE A 168 -28.12 -0.94 -24.44
CA PHE A 168 -28.47 0.38 -23.88
C PHE A 168 -27.91 1.57 -24.69
N GLY A 169 -27.16 1.27 -25.76
CA GLY A 169 -26.56 2.24 -26.66
C GLY A 169 -25.31 2.93 -26.07
N GLN A 170 -24.63 3.71 -26.92
CA GLN A 170 -23.74 4.76 -26.45
C GLN A 170 -24.62 5.90 -25.94
N LEU A 171 -24.84 5.93 -24.63
CA LEU A 171 -25.49 7.07 -24.00
C LEU A 171 -24.69 8.32 -24.37
N ASN A 172 -25.36 9.43 -24.69
CA ASN A 172 -24.75 10.75 -24.79
C ASN A 172 -24.34 11.21 -23.38
N VAL A 173 -23.41 10.48 -22.77
CA VAL A 173 -22.89 10.76 -21.44
C VAL A 173 -22.10 12.05 -21.59
N ARG A 174 -22.62 13.14 -21.03
CA ARG A 174 -21.83 14.36 -20.87
C ARG A 174 -20.49 13.96 -20.23
N ARG A 175 -19.38 14.38 -20.85
CA ARG A 175 -18.03 14.11 -20.33
C ARG A 175 -18.02 14.32 -18.82
N ARG A 176 -17.74 13.25 -18.08
CA ARG A 176 -17.86 13.28 -16.64
C ARG A 176 -16.75 14.19 -16.10
N ARG A 177 -17.13 15.14 -15.24
CA ARG A 177 -16.14 15.94 -14.51
C ARG A 177 -15.60 15.09 -13.37
N TRP A 178 -14.54 14.36 -13.66
CA TRP A 178 -13.84 13.56 -12.68
C TRP A 178 -13.29 14.44 -11.56
N ARG A 179 -13.44 14.01 -10.31
CA ARG A 179 -12.77 14.65 -9.18
C ARG A 179 -11.27 14.50 -9.37
N MET A 180 -10.51 15.56 -9.11
CA MET A 180 -9.04 15.47 -9.14
C MET A 180 -8.54 14.46 -8.11
N VAL A 181 -7.84 13.42 -8.57
CA VAL A 181 -7.24 12.39 -7.71
C VAL A 181 -5.74 12.66 -7.58
N LYS A 182 -5.21 12.65 -6.35
CA LYS A 182 -3.76 12.76 -6.12
C LYS A 182 -3.06 11.53 -6.71
N THR A 183 -1.98 11.74 -7.47
CA THR A 183 -1.18 10.65 -8.03
C THR A 183 -0.66 9.74 -6.92
N GLN A 184 -1.04 8.47 -6.95
CA GLN A 184 -0.47 7.45 -6.08
C GLN A 184 0.82 6.93 -6.74
N LYS A 185 1.84 6.63 -5.93
CA LYS A 185 3.01 5.91 -6.46
C LYS A 185 2.55 4.49 -6.80
N ALA A 186 2.74 4.08 -8.06
CA ALA A 186 2.41 2.74 -8.53
C ALA A 186 3.07 1.65 -7.66
N PHE A 187 2.29 0.63 -7.29
CA PHE A 187 2.66 -0.47 -6.39
C PHE A 187 3.64 -1.50 -7.00
N SER A 188 4.09 -1.33 -8.24
CA SER A 188 4.82 -2.38 -8.99
C SER A 188 6.22 -2.79 -8.50
N ASN A 189 6.79 -2.22 -7.43
CA ASN A 189 8.23 -2.42 -7.16
C ASN A 189 8.62 -3.00 -5.79
N ARG A 190 7.73 -3.62 -4.99
CA ARG A 190 8.15 -4.21 -3.70
C ARG A 190 7.67 -5.61 -3.31
N LEU A 191 6.79 -6.26 -4.08
CA LEU A 191 6.26 -7.57 -3.67
C LEU A 191 7.06 -8.78 -4.16
N GLY A 192 7.98 -8.62 -5.12
CA GLY A 192 8.74 -9.74 -5.69
C GLY A 192 9.90 -10.29 -4.86
N VAL A 193 10.16 -9.80 -3.64
CA VAL A 193 11.39 -10.16 -2.88
C VAL A 193 11.11 -10.76 -1.50
N MET A 194 9.98 -10.47 -0.87
CA MET A 194 9.73 -10.94 0.51
C MET A 194 9.12 -12.35 0.57
N GLU A 195 8.33 -12.76 -0.41
CA GLU A 195 7.63 -14.05 -0.39
C GLU A 195 8.56 -15.25 -0.73
N ILE A 196 9.65 -15.03 -1.47
CA ILE A 196 10.65 -16.08 -1.77
C ILE A 196 11.60 -16.32 -0.59
N ALA A 197 11.81 -15.31 0.26
CA ALA A 197 12.69 -15.45 1.44
C ALA A 197 12.01 -16.27 2.55
N GLU A 198 10.70 -16.07 2.76
CA GLU A 198 9.93 -16.76 3.80
C GLU A 198 9.73 -18.25 3.46
N ILE A 199 9.43 -18.57 2.19
CA ILE A 199 9.33 -19.96 1.70
C ILE A 199 10.69 -20.69 1.78
N HIS A 200 11.81 -20.01 1.53
CA HIS A 200 13.14 -20.63 1.66
C HIS A 200 13.61 -20.82 3.10
N GLN A 201 13.07 -20.05 4.05
CA GLN A 201 13.40 -20.17 5.47
C GLN A 201 12.61 -21.32 6.10
N GLU A 202 11.31 -21.44 5.78
CA GLU A 202 10.47 -22.58 6.18
C GLU A 202 10.96 -23.90 5.56
N ALA A 203 11.38 -23.91 4.28
CA ALA A 203 11.92 -25.11 3.64
C ALA A 203 13.31 -25.54 4.17
N LYS A 204 14.08 -24.61 4.75
CA LYS A 204 15.35 -24.92 5.44
C LYS A 204 15.11 -25.48 6.84
N GLU A 205 14.13 -24.96 7.57
CA GLU A 205 13.77 -25.46 8.90
C GLU A 205 13.06 -26.82 8.84
N GLU A 206 12.25 -27.08 7.82
CA GLU A 206 11.61 -28.40 7.64
C GLU A 206 12.62 -29.48 7.22
N LYS A 207 13.66 -29.13 6.45
CA LYS A 207 14.77 -30.04 6.13
C LYS A 207 15.72 -30.27 7.30
N ALA A 208 15.86 -29.33 8.22
CA ALA A 208 16.61 -29.52 9.45
C ALA A 208 15.87 -30.44 10.44
N LYS A 209 14.53 -30.37 10.50
CA LYS A 209 13.71 -31.22 11.38
C LYS A 209 13.46 -32.65 10.88
N LYS A 210 13.65 -32.93 9.58
CA LYS A 210 13.50 -34.28 9.00
C LYS A 210 14.82 -35.09 8.93
N GLY A 211 15.92 -34.54 9.44
CA GLY A 211 17.26 -35.17 9.39
C GLY A 211 17.68 -35.96 10.64
N GLU A 212 17.00 -35.80 11.78
CA GLU A 212 17.35 -36.49 13.03
C GLU A 212 16.09 -37.12 13.65
N GLY A 213 16.04 -38.45 13.71
CA GLY A 213 14.97 -39.12 14.45
C GLY A 213 14.66 -40.57 14.06
N GLY A 214 15.68 -41.43 13.94
CA GLY A 214 15.51 -42.88 13.89
C GLY A 214 15.95 -43.55 15.19
N LYS A 215 14.98 -43.77 16.10
CA LYS A 215 14.82 -44.80 17.16
C LYS A 215 16.07 -45.41 17.86
N GLY A 216 16.10 -45.59 19.18
CA GLY A 216 15.02 -45.47 20.18
C GLY A 216 15.47 -46.02 21.55
N GLY A 217 14.58 -45.90 22.55
CA GLY A 217 14.72 -46.49 23.88
C GLY A 217 13.93 -45.72 24.96
N GLU A 218 12.72 -46.17 25.23
CA GLU A 218 12.00 -45.99 26.53
C GLU A 218 12.44 -47.10 27.51
N PRO A 219 12.04 -47.14 28.81
CA PRO A 219 11.09 -46.28 29.55
C PRO A 219 11.56 -45.89 30.98
N GLY A 220 10.76 -45.10 31.70
CA GLY A 220 10.82 -45.02 33.17
C GLY A 220 10.00 -43.89 33.79
N GLU A 221 8.91 -44.27 34.48
CA GLU A 221 8.08 -43.47 35.41
C GLU A 221 8.91 -42.75 36.51
N VAL A 222 8.38 -41.67 37.09
CA VAL A 222 8.15 -41.45 38.55
C VAL A 222 7.29 -40.17 38.75
N GLU A 223 6.43 -40.25 39.77
CA GLU A 223 5.44 -39.32 40.32
C GLU A 223 6.01 -38.07 41.08
N ASP A 224 5.08 -37.34 41.71
CA ASP A 224 5.20 -36.40 42.85
C ASP A 224 5.59 -34.94 42.55
N GLU A 225 5.17 -33.92 43.30
CA GLU A 225 4.00 -33.61 44.14
C GLU A 225 4.20 -32.11 44.52
N LYS A 226 3.11 -31.39 44.84
CA LYS A 226 3.01 -30.25 45.78
C LYS A 226 3.72 -28.87 45.58
N GLY A 227 2.95 -27.85 46.01
CA GLY A 227 3.43 -26.64 46.71
C GLY A 227 2.98 -25.33 46.03
N GLU A 228 1.91 -24.63 46.45
CA GLU A 228 1.86 -23.60 47.52
C GLU A 228 2.92 -22.48 47.36
N GLU A 229 2.71 -21.17 47.57
CA GLU A 229 1.67 -20.34 48.19
C GLU A 229 2.06 -18.84 47.91
N ARG A 230 1.12 -17.90 48.11
CA ARG A 230 1.28 -16.44 48.39
C ARG A 230 1.87 -15.53 47.30
N GLY A 231 1.28 -14.40 46.92
CA GLY A 231 0.44 -13.46 47.66
C GLY A 231 1.27 -12.23 48.07
N LYS A 232 0.97 -11.05 47.50
CA LYS A 232 1.09 -9.75 48.18
C LYS A 232 0.48 -8.59 47.37
N GLU A 233 -0.34 -7.85 48.11
CA GLU A 233 -1.02 -6.59 47.80
C GLU A 233 -0.04 -5.40 47.73
N GLY A 234 -0.52 -4.28 47.17
CA GLY A 234 0.06 -2.95 47.39
C GLY A 234 -0.31 -1.90 46.33
N GLU A 235 -1.50 -1.29 46.46
CA GLU A 235 -1.82 0.08 46.00
C GLU A 235 -1.43 1.10 47.11
N PRO A 236 -1.64 2.43 46.94
CA PRO A 236 -1.36 3.32 45.81
C PRO A 236 -0.59 4.58 46.28
N GLY A 237 -0.26 5.50 45.37
CA GLY A 237 0.35 6.78 45.73
C GLY A 237 0.01 7.90 44.74
N GLU A 238 -0.76 8.87 45.24
CA GLU A 238 -1.15 10.13 44.61
C GLU A 238 0.06 11.08 44.42
N GLY A 239 -0.09 12.05 43.52
CA GLY A 239 0.85 13.16 43.37
C GLY A 239 0.38 14.19 42.35
N GLU A 240 -0.33 15.20 42.83
CA GLU A 240 -0.64 16.46 42.15
C GLU A 240 0.63 17.29 41.88
N GLY A 241 0.56 18.16 40.87
CA GLY A 241 1.61 19.15 40.61
C GLY A 241 1.21 20.17 39.54
N GLU A 242 0.73 21.32 40.01
CA GLU A 242 0.48 22.55 39.24
C GLU A 242 1.78 23.27 38.80
N GLY A 243 1.63 24.15 37.80
CA GLY A 243 2.60 25.20 37.43
C GLY A 243 2.80 25.26 35.91
N GLY A 244 2.48 26.31 35.15
CA GLY A 244 2.36 27.72 35.46
C GLY A 244 3.58 28.48 34.93
N GLY A 245 3.44 29.18 33.79
CA GLY A 245 4.20 30.42 33.53
C GLY A 245 5.11 30.52 32.28
N LYS A 246 4.64 31.36 31.34
CA LYS A 246 5.29 32.57 30.76
C LYS A 246 6.54 32.51 29.84
N GLY A 247 6.47 33.39 28.81
CA GLY A 247 7.57 34.03 28.06
C GLY A 247 7.64 33.56 26.61
N GLU A 248 7.08 34.21 25.57
CA GLU A 248 7.23 35.57 25.02
C GLU A 248 8.64 35.98 24.56
N LYS A 249 8.74 36.26 23.24
CA LYS A 249 9.74 37.06 22.48
C LYS A 249 11.19 36.56 22.47
N GLY A 250 11.93 36.62 21.37
CA GLY A 250 11.80 37.26 20.06
C GLY A 250 13.20 37.24 19.41
N GLU A 251 13.27 37.52 18.11
CA GLU A 251 14.33 38.28 17.38
C GLU A 251 15.80 38.12 17.81
N GLU A 252 16.81 38.02 16.96
CA GLU A 252 17.03 38.27 15.53
C GLU A 252 18.53 37.94 15.32
N GLY A 253 19.03 38.02 14.08
CA GLY A 253 20.37 38.56 13.87
C GLY A 253 21.45 37.60 13.38
N GLN A 254 21.63 37.63 12.06
CA GLN A 254 22.77 37.12 11.29
C GLN A 254 24.08 37.89 11.56
N LYS A 255 25.23 37.23 11.34
CA LYS A 255 26.44 37.68 10.60
C LYS A 255 27.57 36.64 10.83
N GLU A 256 28.06 35.90 9.84
CA GLU A 256 29.04 36.23 8.78
C GLU A 256 30.47 36.59 9.26
N GLY A 257 31.46 35.92 8.66
CA GLY A 257 32.87 36.32 8.50
C GLY A 257 33.89 35.47 9.30
N GLN A 258 34.60 34.52 8.68
CA GLN A 258 35.94 34.63 8.04
C GLN A 258 37.10 34.79 9.05
N GLU A 259 37.99 33.81 9.23
CA GLU A 259 39.21 33.44 8.46
C GLU A 259 40.51 33.91 9.14
N GLY A 260 41.55 33.07 9.10
CA GLY A 260 42.96 33.42 9.35
C GLY A 260 43.54 32.91 10.68
N GLU A 261 44.19 31.75 10.74
CA GLU A 261 45.60 31.42 10.45
C GLU A 261 46.63 31.73 11.57
N LYS A 262 47.33 30.65 11.97
CA LYS A 262 48.73 30.49 12.40
C LYS A 262 49.26 31.09 13.72
N GLY A 263 49.88 30.18 14.47
CA GLY A 263 50.96 30.42 15.43
C GLY A 263 51.51 29.10 15.96
N GLU A 264 52.66 28.68 15.42
CA GLU A 264 53.53 27.61 15.96
C GLU A 264 54.22 28.06 17.26
N GLU A 265 54.47 27.13 18.18
CA GLU A 265 55.80 26.78 18.72
C GLU A 265 55.66 25.90 19.98
N GLY A 266 56.55 24.91 20.12
CA GLY A 266 56.84 24.31 21.43
C GLY A 266 57.07 22.80 21.46
N GLU A 267 58.34 22.40 21.22
CA GLU A 267 59.05 21.22 21.74
C GLU A 267 58.60 20.77 23.17
N LYS A 268 58.69 19.52 23.66
CA LYS A 268 59.69 18.44 23.52
C LYS A 268 59.22 17.18 24.29
N GLU A 269 59.86 16.05 23.96
CA GLU A 269 60.17 14.87 24.79
C GLU A 269 59.08 13.84 25.18
N GLY A 270 59.40 12.55 24.96
CA GLY A 270 58.68 11.41 25.52
C GLY A 270 58.67 10.18 24.61
N GLU A 271 59.81 9.49 24.52
CA GLU A 271 60.00 8.22 23.83
C GLU A 271 59.47 7.07 24.69
N GLU A 272 58.34 6.44 24.32
CA GLU A 272 57.98 5.05 24.68
C GLU A 272 56.65 4.64 24.00
N GLY A 273 56.60 3.47 23.36
CA GLY A 273 55.34 2.86 22.87
C GLY A 273 55.26 2.51 21.38
N LYS A 274 56.30 1.90 20.79
CA LYS A 274 56.18 1.20 19.50
C LYS A 274 55.44 -0.13 19.69
N GLY A 275 54.12 -0.14 19.46
CA GLY A 275 53.36 -1.40 19.48
C GLY A 275 51.91 -1.36 18.97
N GLU A 276 51.22 -0.21 19.03
CA GLU A 276 49.75 -0.20 18.82
C GLU A 276 49.22 0.81 17.78
N MET A 277 50.08 1.41 16.96
CA MET A 277 49.69 2.49 16.03
C MET A 277 49.72 2.13 14.54
N GLU A 278 49.83 0.84 14.18
CA GLU A 278 49.77 0.39 12.76
C GLU A 278 48.41 -0.21 12.35
N LYS A 279 47.47 -0.37 13.30
CA LYS A 279 46.13 -0.93 13.03
C LYS A 279 45.08 0.15 12.72
N THR A 280 45.24 1.36 13.26
CA THR A 280 44.24 2.45 13.17
C THR A 280 44.40 3.37 11.95
N THR A 281 45.53 3.30 11.23
CA THR A 281 45.76 4.09 9.99
C THR A 281 45.28 3.38 8.73
N LYS A 282 45.22 2.04 8.70
CA LYS A 282 44.69 1.26 7.56
C LYS A 282 43.16 1.26 7.47
N GLU A 283 42.44 1.39 8.58
CA GLU A 283 40.97 1.46 8.58
C GLU A 283 40.42 2.79 8.06
N LYS A 284 41.02 3.92 8.46
CA LYS A 284 40.59 5.26 7.99
C LYS A 284 40.83 5.50 6.49
N THR A 285 41.77 4.80 5.86
CA THR A 285 42.00 4.90 4.40
C THR A 285 41.02 4.04 3.60
N ASN A 286 40.53 2.92 4.14
CA ASN A 286 39.58 2.04 3.46
C ASN A 286 38.14 2.60 3.47
N GLU A 287 37.72 3.26 4.55
CA GLU A 287 36.40 3.90 4.64
C GLU A 287 36.23 5.05 3.64
N LYS A 288 37.23 5.93 3.52
CA LYS A 288 37.22 7.03 2.53
C LYS A 288 37.20 6.53 1.08
N LYS A 289 37.79 5.36 0.81
CA LYS A 289 37.79 4.73 -0.52
C LYS A 289 36.43 4.09 -0.86
N GLY A 290 35.74 3.55 0.15
CA GLY A 290 34.37 3.03 0.02
C GLY A 290 33.35 4.13 -0.29
N GLU A 291 33.41 5.25 0.42
CA GLU A 291 32.46 6.36 0.26
C GLU A 291 32.58 7.06 -1.11
N GLN A 292 33.81 7.22 -1.62
CA GLN A 292 34.04 7.76 -2.97
C GLN A 292 33.53 6.83 -4.07
N LYS A 293 33.66 5.50 -3.90
CA LYS A 293 33.15 4.50 -4.85
C LYS A 293 31.62 4.48 -4.87
N ALA A 294 30.97 4.65 -3.72
CA ALA A 294 29.52 4.77 -3.60
C ALA A 294 28.97 6.06 -4.26
N LYS A 295 29.60 7.22 -4.02
CA LYS A 295 29.25 8.49 -4.68
C LYS A 295 29.36 8.43 -6.20
N LYS A 296 30.40 7.76 -6.73
CA LYS A 296 30.60 7.59 -8.18
C LYS A 296 29.54 6.66 -8.81
N LYS A 297 29.17 5.56 -8.14
CA LYS A 297 28.07 4.69 -8.57
C LYS A 297 26.71 5.41 -8.57
N ALA A 298 26.41 6.18 -7.52
CA ALA A 298 25.15 6.93 -7.43
C ALA A 298 25.03 8.01 -8.52
N ARG A 299 26.11 8.73 -8.83
CA ARG A 299 26.15 9.68 -9.96
C ARG A 299 25.92 9.01 -11.32
N LYS A 300 26.52 7.83 -11.55
CA LYS A 300 26.30 7.05 -12.79
C LYS A 300 24.84 6.61 -12.92
N ALA A 301 24.25 6.06 -11.85
CA ALA A 301 22.85 5.63 -11.84
C ALA A 301 21.87 6.80 -12.08
N LYS A 302 22.11 7.97 -11.48
CA LYS A 302 21.30 9.18 -11.74
C LYS A 302 21.38 9.63 -13.20
N LYS A 303 22.56 9.55 -13.83
CA LYS A 303 22.76 9.93 -15.24
C LYS A 303 22.04 8.97 -16.20
N GLU A 304 22.06 7.67 -15.92
CA GLU A 304 21.33 6.69 -16.74
C GLU A 304 19.82 6.79 -16.58
N LYS A 305 19.32 7.00 -15.35
CA LYS A 305 17.89 7.24 -15.12
C LYS A 305 17.38 8.49 -15.85
N LYS A 306 18.17 9.57 -15.88
CA LYS A 306 17.83 10.79 -16.64
C LYS A 306 17.84 10.57 -18.16
N LYS A 307 18.73 9.72 -18.69
CA LYS A 307 18.74 9.31 -20.10
C LYS A 307 17.52 8.46 -20.46
N ALA A 308 17.18 7.48 -19.63
CA ALA A 308 16.01 6.63 -19.83
C ALA A 308 14.71 7.45 -19.82
N MET A 309 14.57 8.38 -18.87
CA MET A 309 13.39 9.25 -18.78
C MET A 309 13.23 10.16 -20.00
N LYS A 310 14.34 10.72 -20.54
CA LYS A 310 14.29 11.49 -21.79
C LYS A 310 13.89 10.64 -22.99
N LYS A 311 14.35 9.38 -23.06
CA LYS A 311 13.99 8.45 -24.14
C LYS A 311 12.51 8.06 -24.06
N ALA A 312 11.99 7.80 -22.86
CA ALA A 312 10.58 7.48 -22.65
C ALA A 312 9.67 8.65 -23.03
N ARG A 313 10.01 9.88 -22.60
CA ARG A 313 9.25 11.08 -22.97
C ARG A 313 9.24 11.32 -24.48
N LYS A 314 10.36 11.09 -25.16
CA LYS A 314 10.42 11.21 -26.63
C LYS A 314 9.53 10.18 -27.32
N LEU A 315 9.46 8.96 -26.80
CA LEU A 315 8.59 7.90 -27.32
C LEU A 315 7.10 8.22 -27.08
N GLU A 316 6.76 8.78 -25.91
CA GLU A 316 5.39 9.26 -25.63
C GLU A 316 4.98 10.38 -26.57
N GLU A 317 5.86 11.38 -26.81
CA GLU A 317 5.60 12.45 -27.79
C GLU A 317 5.43 11.87 -29.22
N GLU A 318 6.21 10.86 -29.60
CA GLU A 318 6.09 10.20 -30.91
C GLU A 318 4.80 9.38 -31.06
N ILE A 319 4.35 8.71 -29.99
CA ILE A 319 3.08 8.00 -29.96
C ILE A 319 1.92 8.99 -30.05
N VAL A 320 1.93 10.07 -29.28
CA VAL A 320 0.86 11.09 -29.32
C VAL A 320 0.76 11.70 -30.72
N ASN A 321 1.88 12.04 -31.35
CA ASN A 321 1.88 12.57 -32.72
C ASN A 321 1.34 11.56 -33.75
N TYR A 322 1.59 10.27 -33.58
CA TYR A 322 1.05 9.21 -34.45
C TYR A 322 -0.49 9.10 -34.37
N TRP A 323 -1.07 9.40 -33.19
CA TRP A 323 -2.53 9.35 -33.00
C TRP A 323 -3.24 10.64 -33.41
N GLU A 324 -2.57 11.79 -33.38
CA GLU A 324 -3.17 13.09 -33.76
C GLU A 324 -3.25 13.32 -35.27
N ASP A 325 -2.36 12.73 -36.09
CA ASP A 325 -2.47 12.78 -37.56
C ASP A 325 -1.97 11.47 -38.24
N PRO A 326 -2.83 10.44 -38.33
CA PRO A 326 -2.48 9.15 -38.94
C PRO A 326 -2.11 9.23 -40.42
N ASN A 327 -2.43 10.34 -41.10
CA ASN A 327 -2.18 10.52 -42.53
C ASN A 327 -0.77 11.08 -42.83
N GLN A 328 0.00 11.46 -41.80
CA GLN A 328 1.32 12.07 -41.98
C GLN A 328 2.47 11.05 -42.16
N TYR A 329 2.23 9.75 -41.91
CA TYR A 329 3.24 8.69 -42.08
C TYR A 329 2.93 7.82 -43.31
N PRO A 330 3.82 7.79 -44.34
CA PRO A 330 3.56 7.04 -45.56
C PRO A 330 3.50 5.54 -45.23
N LYS A 331 2.36 4.91 -45.56
CA LYS A 331 2.21 3.45 -45.53
C LYS A 331 3.28 2.84 -46.44
N LYS A 332 4.30 2.24 -45.83
CA LYS A 332 5.23 1.38 -46.56
C LYS A 332 4.47 0.12 -46.98
N GLU A 333 3.84 0.17 -48.14
CA GLU A 333 3.32 -1.02 -48.81
C GLU A 333 4.48 -1.96 -49.11
N LYS A 334 4.56 -3.05 -48.33
CA LYS A 334 5.36 -4.21 -48.71
C LYS A 334 4.67 -4.85 -49.90
N LYS A 335 5.22 -4.65 -51.10
CA LYS A 335 4.99 -5.54 -52.23
C LYS A 335 5.45 -6.94 -51.81
N MET A 336 4.49 -7.86 -51.66
CA MET A 336 4.78 -9.28 -51.72
C MET A 336 4.67 -9.64 -53.20
N ASP A 337 5.83 -9.81 -53.84
CA ASP A 337 5.90 -10.44 -55.15
C ASP A 337 5.63 -11.95 -54.96
N GLY A 338 4.76 -12.48 -55.83
CA GLY A 338 4.31 -13.87 -55.85
C GLY A 338 5.22 -14.82 -56.61
#